data_AF-A0A942RBX1-F1
#
_entry.id   AF-A0A942RBX1-F1
#
_cell.length_a   1.000
_cell.length_b   1.000
_cell.length_c   1.000
_cell.angle_alpha   90.00
_cell.angle_beta   90.00
_cell.angle_gamma   90.00
#
_symmetry.space_group_name_H-M   'P 1'
#
loop_
_entity.id
_entity.type
_entity.pdbx_description
1 polymer ?
#
loop_
_entity_poly.entity_id
_entity_poly.type
_entity_poly.pdbx_seq_one_letter_code
_entity_poly.pdbx_strand_id
1 'polypeptide(L)'
;MTKIEVNRATKTLTLYQQGQLFKTYPIAIGKAETPTPLGQFSVYEKNPKPHPGLGTRWMAFTYQRHGIHGTFNPWTIGTAATAGCVRMYNEDVEEIFPLTPMGTPVIIFEKEEEIKVPQHYDKEVYFVRPGDTVASIAKRFNLTPKQLIDFNKIKYPRYLHPGKMLIIPKFQK
;
A
#
# COMPACT_ATOMS: atom_id res chain seq x y z
N MET A 1 -4.49 -0.63 -21.41
CA MET A 1 -5.51 -0.06 -20.52
C MET A 1 -4.97 0.01 -19.09
N THR A 2 -5.19 1.11 -18.37
CA THR A 2 -4.83 1.25 -16.93
C THR A 2 -5.98 0.75 -16.07
N LYS A 3 -5.70 0.09 -14.94
CA LYS A 3 -6.68 -0.34 -13.94
C LYS A 3 -6.11 -0.23 -12.54
N ILE A 4 -6.95 0.13 -11.57
CA ILE A 4 -6.65 0.11 -10.14
C ILE A 4 -7.43 -1.02 -9.47
N GLU A 5 -6.73 -1.76 -8.62
CA GLU A 5 -7.30 -2.75 -7.70
C GLU A 5 -6.99 -2.35 -6.26
N VAL A 6 -7.99 -2.34 -5.39
CA VAL A 6 -7.86 -2.04 -3.97
C VAL A 6 -8.29 -3.26 -3.17
N ASN A 7 -7.38 -3.80 -2.38
CA ASN A 7 -7.67 -4.90 -1.47
C ASN A 7 -7.73 -4.38 -0.03
N ARG A 8 -8.93 -4.45 0.58
CA ARG A 8 -9.18 -4.00 1.96
C ARG A 8 -8.51 -4.88 3.01
N ALA A 9 -8.41 -6.19 2.76
CA ALA A 9 -7.81 -7.15 3.68
C ALA A 9 -6.32 -6.84 3.87
N THR A 10 -5.59 -6.77 2.76
CA THR A 10 -4.14 -6.51 2.74
C THR A 10 -3.78 -5.03 2.80
N LYS A 11 -4.77 -4.13 2.66
CA LYS A 11 -4.59 -2.66 2.66
C LYS A 11 -3.59 -2.23 1.60
N THR A 12 -3.82 -2.73 0.40
CA THR A 12 -2.99 -2.46 -0.77
C THR A 12 -3.82 -1.90 -1.93
N LEU A 13 -3.19 -1.02 -2.69
CA LEU A 13 -3.64 -0.58 -4.01
C LEU A 13 -2.66 -1.12 -5.04
N THR A 14 -3.14 -1.80 -6.06
CA THR A 14 -2.34 -2.34 -7.17
C THR A 14 -2.71 -1.61 -8.44
N LEU A 15 -1.72 -1.01 -9.10
CA LEU A 15 -1.87 -0.37 -10.41
C LEU A 15 -1.43 -1.36 -11.49
N TYR A 16 -2.27 -1.52 -12.51
CA TYR A 16 -1.96 -2.27 -13.72
C TYR A 16 -1.90 -1.33 -14.92
N GLN A 17 -0.96 -1.57 -15.82
CA GLN A 17 -0.86 -0.92 -17.11
C GLN A 17 -0.79 -1.97 -18.21
N GLN A 18 -1.65 -1.84 -19.22
CA GLN A 18 -1.73 -2.79 -20.34
C GLN A 18 -1.94 -4.25 -19.88
N GLY A 19 -2.68 -4.45 -18.78
CA GLY A 19 -2.94 -5.76 -18.20
C GLY A 19 -1.78 -6.32 -17.36
N GLN A 20 -0.62 -5.68 -17.34
CA GLN A 20 0.52 -6.08 -16.51
C GLN A 20 0.52 -5.33 -15.18
N LEU A 21 0.96 -6.00 -14.13
CA LEU A 21 1.24 -5.39 -12.83
C LEU A 21 2.29 -4.30 -13.02
N PHE A 22 1.95 -3.05 -12.72
CA PHE A 22 2.90 -1.95 -12.70
C PHE A 22 3.56 -1.85 -11.33
N LYS A 23 2.74 -1.67 -10.27
CA LYS A 23 3.23 -1.52 -8.89
C LYS A 23 2.10 -1.71 -7.87
N THR A 24 2.47 -2.13 -6.67
CA THR A 24 1.58 -2.21 -5.51
C THR A 24 2.02 -1.20 -4.44
N TYR A 25 1.04 -0.56 -3.81
CA TYR A 25 1.19 0.54 -2.86
C TYR A 25 0.47 0.20 -1.56
N PRO A 26 1.05 0.52 -0.39
CA PRO A 26 0.33 0.45 0.87
C PRO A 26 -0.68 1.60 0.95
N ILE A 27 -1.85 1.33 1.53
CA ILE A 27 -2.92 2.34 1.66
C ILE A 27 -3.54 2.32 3.06
N ALA A 28 -4.22 3.40 3.44
CA ALA A 28 -5.21 3.35 4.51
C ALA A 28 -6.62 3.25 3.91
N ILE A 29 -7.50 2.55 4.62
CA ILE A 29 -8.90 2.37 4.22
C ILE A 29 -9.85 2.88 5.30
N GLY A 30 -11.14 2.87 4.97
CA GLY A 30 -12.23 3.18 5.89
C GLY A 30 -12.24 2.25 7.11
N LYS A 31 -12.65 2.80 8.26
CA LYS A 31 -12.92 2.02 9.47
C LYS A 31 -14.08 1.05 9.26
N ALA A 32 -14.28 0.10 10.17
CA ALA A 32 -15.40 -0.84 10.08
C ALA A 32 -16.76 -0.13 10.05
N GLU A 33 -16.90 0.98 10.77
CA GLU A 33 -18.13 1.78 10.87
C GLU A 33 -18.34 2.71 9.66
N THR A 34 -17.26 3.01 8.91
CA THR A 34 -17.26 3.88 7.73
C THR A 34 -16.41 3.25 6.62
N PRO A 35 -16.81 2.07 6.12
CA PRO A 35 -15.95 1.24 5.29
C PRO A 35 -15.73 1.86 3.92
N THR A 36 -14.54 1.64 3.36
CA THR A 36 -14.33 1.84 1.92
C THR A 36 -15.27 0.89 1.16
N PRO A 37 -16.10 1.39 0.23
CA PRO A 37 -17.13 0.58 -0.39
C PRO A 37 -16.53 -0.49 -1.30
N LEU A 38 -17.11 -1.69 -1.25
CA LEU A 38 -16.78 -2.78 -2.17
C LEU A 38 -17.46 -2.56 -3.53
N GLY A 39 -16.85 -3.08 -4.59
CA GLY A 39 -17.46 -3.10 -5.92
C GLY A 39 -16.54 -2.61 -7.03
N GLN A 40 -17.14 -2.35 -8.19
CA GLN A 40 -16.45 -1.83 -9.36
C GLN A 40 -16.86 -0.38 -9.59
N PHE A 41 -15.86 0.48 -9.70
CA PHE A 41 -16.02 1.92 -9.88
C PHE A 41 -15.12 2.40 -11.02
N SER A 42 -15.15 3.70 -11.29
CA SER A 42 -14.18 4.35 -12.17
C SER A 42 -13.79 5.72 -11.63
N VAL A 43 -12.58 6.16 -11.95
CA VAL A 43 -12.14 7.53 -11.66
C VAL A 43 -13.03 8.48 -12.45
N TYR A 44 -13.86 9.26 -11.77
CA TYR A 44 -14.81 10.17 -12.42
C TYR A 44 -14.53 11.65 -12.13
N GLU A 45 -13.58 11.97 -11.24
CA GLU A 45 -13.11 13.33 -10.99
C GLU A 45 -11.66 13.30 -10.49
N LYS A 46 -10.88 14.32 -10.87
CA LYS A 46 -9.49 14.49 -10.43
C LYS A 46 -9.21 15.94 -10.07
N ASN A 47 -8.54 16.15 -8.95
CA ASN A 47 -8.07 17.47 -8.53
C ASN A 47 -6.57 17.42 -8.18
N PRO A 48 -5.69 18.13 -8.93
CA PRO A 48 -4.26 18.13 -8.70
C PRO A 48 -3.82 19.01 -7.51
N LYS A 49 -4.72 19.83 -6.97
CA LYS A 49 -4.50 20.69 -5.79
C LYS A 49 -5.78 20.68 -4.92
N PRO A 50 -6.07 19.54 -4.27
CA PRO A 50 -7.28 19.40 -3.49
C PRO A 50 -7.22 20.22 -2.19
N HIS A 51 -8.32 20.20 -1.44
CA HIS A 51 -8.34 20.78 -0.10
C HIS A 51 -7.16 20.25 0.74
N PRO A 52 -6.48 21.09 1.56
CA PRO A 52 -5.25 20.69 2.27
C PRO A 52 -5.38 19.38 3.06
N GLY A 53 -6.52 19.09 3.67
CA GLY A 53 -6.75 17.83 4.39
C GLY A 53 -6.63 16.54 3.55
N LEU A 54 -6.57 16.64 2.22
CA LEU A 54 -6.54 15.51 1.27
C LEU A 54 -5.14 15.21 0.73
N GLY A 55 -4.11 15.92 1.19
CA GLY A 55 -2.75 15.79 0.68
C GLY A 55 -2.58 16.46 -0.68
N THR A 56 -1.77 15.87 -1.56
CA THR A 56 -1.33 16.57 -2.78
C THR A 56 -2.18 16.28 -4.02
N ARG A 57 -2.92 15.17 -4.05
CA ARG A 57 -3.78 14.76 -5.17
C ARG A 57 -5.07 14.14 -4.68
N TRP A 58 -6.13 14.28 -5.46
CA TRP A 58 -7.44 13.69 -5.21
C TRP A 58 -8.01 13.07 -6.47
N MET A 59 -8.53 11.84 -6.37
CA MET A 59 -9.22 11.13 -7.44
C MET A 59 -10.50 10.50 -6.89
N ALA A 60 -11.66 11.00 -7.28
CA ALA A 60 -12.94 10.47 -6.81
C ALA A 60 -13.35 9.22 -7.59
N PHE A 61 -13.94 8.24 -6.90
CA PHE A 61 -14.50 7.03 -7.52
C PHE A 61 -15.96 6.74 -7.11
N THR A 62 -16.56 7.54 -6.21
CA THR A 62 -18.03 7.53 -5.96
C THR A 62 -18.60 8.94 -5.84
N TYR A 63 -19.88 9.12 -6.23
CA TYR A 63 -20.61 10.38 -6.06
C TYR A 63 -20.83 10.80 -4.59
N GLN A 64 -20.72 9.86 -3.64
CA GLN A 64 -20.78 10.11 -2.20
C GLN A 64 -19.45 10.62 -1.61
N ARG A 65 -18.53 11.10 -2.47
CA ARG A 65 -17.23 11.68 -2.12
C ARG A 65 -16.20 10.71 -1.51
N HIS A 66 -16.26 9.41 -1.82
CA HIS A 66 -15.09 8.54 -1.63
C HIS A 66 -14.07 8.76 -2.77
N GLY A 67 -12.81 8.88 -2.38
CA GLY A 67 -11.71 9.06 -3.32
C GLY A 67 -10.40 8.44 -2.86
N ILE A 68 -9.47 8.32 -3.80
CA ILE A 68 -8.06 7.99 -3.59
C ILE A 68 -7.31 9.31 -3.48
N HIS A 69 -6.59 9.51 -2.37
CA HIS A 69 -5.91 10.78 -2.12
C HIS A 69 -4.66 10.63 -1.27
N GLY A 70 -3.84 11.69 -1.24
CA GLY A 70 -2.64 11.75 -0.40
C GLY A 70 -2.97 11.90 1.09
N THR A 71 -1.96 12.09 1.94
CA THR A 71 -2.24 12.37 3.35
C THR A 71 -1.10 13.12 4.02
N PHE A 72 -1.46 13.95 5.01
CA PHE A 72 -0.50 14.52 5.97
C PHE A 72 -0.34 13.68 7.24
N ASN A 73 -1.07 12.56 7.36
CA ASN A 73 -0.97 11.61 8.46
C ASN A 73 -0.41 10.26 7.97
N PRO A 74 0.85 10.21 7.51
CA PRO A 74 1.45 9.04 6.87
C PRO A 74 1.44 7.79 7.76
N TRP A 75 1.46 7.95 9.08
CA TRP A 75 1.34 6.85 10.05
C TRP A 75 0.00 6.11 10.00
N THR A 76 -1.02 6.63 9.29
CA THR A 76 -2.30 5.93 9.10
C THR A 76 -2.28 4.92 7.96
N ILE A 77 -1.30 4.99 7.05
CA ILE A 77 -1.16 4.05 5.94
C ILE A 77 -0.87 2.65 6.49
N GLY A 78 -1.54 1.63 5.93
CA GLY A 78 -1.52 0.26 6.45
C GLY A 78 -2.53 0.00 7.57
N THR A 79 -3.45 0.93 7.84
CA THR A 79 -4.49 0.78 8.89
C THR A 79 -5.89 1.08 8.35
N ALA A 80 -6.92 0.75 9.14
CA ALA A 80 -8.29 1.19 8.90
C ALA A 80 -8.55 2.45 9.76
N ALA A 81 -8.48 3.63 9.15
CA ALA A 81 -8.44 4.90 9.89
C ALA A 81 -9.24 6.03 9.24
N THR A 82 -9.75 5.84 8.03
CA THR A 82 -10.44 6.89 7.27
C THR A 82 -11.96 6.77 7.42
N ALA A 83 -12.69 7.76 6.92
CA ALA A 83 -14.15 7.73 6.79
C ALA A 83 -14.61 7.09 5.47
N GLY A 84 -13.83 6.14 4.94
CA GLY A 84 -14.13 5.41 3.69
C GLY A 84 -13.21 5.73 2.52
N CYS A 85 -12.50 6.85 2.53
CA CYS A 85 -11.52 7.19 1.47
C CYS A 85 -10.29 6.28 1.51
N VAL A 86 -9.66 6.10 0.35
CA VAL A 86 -8.38 5.41 0.22
C VAL A 86 -7.27 6.46 0.37
N ARG A 87 -6.48 6.38 1.44
CA ARG A 87 -5.30 7.24 1.61
C ARG A 87 -4.05 6.56 1.08
N MET A 88 -3.20 7.34 0.45
CA MET A 88 -1.87 6.97 -0.01
C MET A 88 -0.84 7.94 0.56
N TYR A 89 0.44 7.58 0.46
CA TYR A 89 1.51 8.57 0.58
C TYR A 89 1.39 9.62 -0.53
N ASN A 90 1.84 10.85 -0.25
CA ASN A 90 1.74 11.94 -1.22
C ASN A 90 2.56 11.61 -2.49
N GLU A 91 3.74 11.01 -2.33
CA GLU A 91 4.61 10.62 -3.42
C GLU A 91 3.98 9.52 -4.29
N ASP A 92 3.31 8.55 -3.64
CA ASP A 92 2.63 7.46 -4.34
C ASP A 92 1.38 7.94 -5.10
N VAL A 93 0.57 8.83 -4.50
CA VAL A 93 -0.59 9.39 -5.20
C VAL A 93 -0.15 10.28 -6.36
N GLU A 94 0.95 11.01 -6.21
CA GLU A 94 1.55 11.81 -7.28
C GLU A 94 2.05 10.96 -8.45
N GLU A 95 2.61 9.78 -8.18
CA GLU A 95 3.05 8.82 -9.20
C GLU A 95 1.87 8.25 -9.98
N ILE A 96 0.81 7.82 -9.30
CA ILE A 96 -0.33 7.19 -9.99
C ILE A 96 -1.25 8.22 -10.66
N PHE A 97 -1.33 9.45 -10.15
CA PHE A 97 -2.24 10.48 -10.66
C PHE A 97 -2.13 10.72 -12.17
N PRO A 98 -0.96 10.94 -12.78
CA PRO A 98 -0.88 11.10 -14.23
C PRO A 98 -1.17 9.80 -15.02
N LEU A 99 -0.99 8.63 -14.39
CA LEU A 99 -1.15 7.32 -15.03
C LEU A 99 -2.61 6.84 -15.09
N THR A 100 -3.49 7.46 -14.28
CA THR A 100 -4.90 7.10 -14.12
C THR A 100 -5.80 8.15 -14.79
N PRO A 101 -6.03 8.07 -16.12
CA PRO A 101 -6.97 8.97 -16.78
C PRO A 101 -8.40 8.80 -16.25
N MET A 102 -9.26 9.78 -16.54
CA MET A 102 -10.69 9.68 -16.28
C MET A 102 -11.26 8.38 -16.90
N GLY A 103 -12.18 7.73 -16.21
CA GLY A 103 -12.72 6.43 -16.58
C GLY A 103 -11.84 5.23 -16.21
N THR A 104 -10.65 5.43 -15.64
CA THR A 104 -9.80 4.32 -15.15
C THR A 104 -10.60 3.46 -14.18
N PRO A 105 -10.76 2.14 -14.42
CA PRO A 105 -11.48 1.26 -13.51
C PRO A 105 -10.81 1.19 -12.14
N VAL A 106 -11.61 1.25 -11.09
CA VAL A 106 -11.20 1.08 -9.68
C VAL A 106 -12.01 -0.07 -9.11
N ILE A 107 -11.37 -1.21 -8.90
CA ILE A 107 -12.01 -2.41 -8.36
C ILE A 107 -11.64 -2.53 -6.88
N ILE A 108 -12.62 -2.53 -6.00
CA ILE A 108 -12.41 -2.63 -4.56
C ILE A 108 -12.99 -3.96 -4.05
N PHE A 109 -12.12 -4.76 -3.45
CA PHE A 109 -12.46 -6.09 -2.96
C PHE A 109 -11.82 -6.36 -1.60
N GLU A 110 -12.19 -7.49 -1.01
CA GLU A 110 -11.66 -7.96 0.27
C GLU A 110 -11.36 -9.45 0.14
N LYS A 111 -10.08 -9.77 0.04
CA LYS A 111 -9.62 -11.15 -0.03
C LYS A 111 -8.25 -11.24 0.62
N GLU A 112 -8.11 -12.08 1.64
CA GLU A 112 -6.79 -12.47 2.10
C GLU A 112 -6.15 -13.35 1.01
N GLU A 113 -4.96 -12.98 0.54
CA GLU A 113 -4.18 -13.93 -0.23
C GLU A 113 -3.80 -15.06 0.71
N GLU A 114 -4.19 -16.30 0.38
CA GLU A 114 -3.53 -17.48 0.93
C GLU A 114 -2.05 -17.35 0.56
N ILE A 115 -1.20 -16.95 1.50
CA ILE A 115 0.24 -17.05 1.32
C ILE A 115 0.52 -18.55 1.23
N LYS A 116 0.61 -19.08 0.00
CA LYS A 116 1.18 -20.42 -0.25
C LYS A 116 2.67 -20.33 0.04
N VAL A 117 3.03 -20.34 1.32
CA VAL A 117 4.42 -20.48 1.75
C VAL A 117 4.91 -21.81 1.19
N PRO A 118 5.90 -21.83 0.27
CA PRO A 118 6.48 -23.09 -0.16
C PRO A 118 7.01 -23.82 1.07
N GLN A 119 6.60 -25.07 1.27
CA GLN A 119 6.77 -25.86 2.49
C GLN A 119 8.23 -26.25 2.83
N HIS A 120 9.25 -25.51 2.38
CA HIS A 120 10.65 -25.89 2.57
C HIS A 120 11.63 -24.72 2.56
N TYR A 121 11.55 -23.84 3.55
CA TYR A 121 12.68 -23.00 3.98
C TYR A 121 12.52 -22.69 5.47
N ASP A 122 13.60 -22.80 6.25
CA ASP A 122 13.67 -22.26 7.62
C ASP A 122 13.72 -20.71 7.55
N LYS A 123 12.64 -20.07 7.10
CA LYS A 123 12.51 -18.61 7.08
C LYS A 123 11.79 -18.17 8.35
N GLU A 124 12.38 -17.23 9.07
CA GLU A 124 11.70 -16.55 10.16
C GLU A 124 10.95 -15.33 9.59
N VAL A 125 9.74 -15.09 10.07
CA VAL A 125 8.94 -13.93 9.65
C VAL A 125 9.04 -12.87 10.74
N TYR A 126 9.40 -11.65 10.35
CA TYR A 126 9.46 -10.51 11.25
C TYR A 126 8.46 -9.43 10.84
N PHE A 127 7.58 -9.06 11.77
CA PHE A 127 6.73 -7.88 11.61
C PHE A 127 7.45 -6.66 12.18
N VAL A 128 7.72 -5.68 11.31
CA VAL A 128 8.34 -4.40 11.68
C VAL A 128 7.57 -3.78 12.85
N ARG A 129 8.28 -3.30 13.86
CA ARG A 129 7.71 -2.66 15.05
C ARG A 129 7.90 -1.14 14.98
N PRO A 130 7.11 -0.34 15.73
CA PRO A 130 7.38 1.09 15.88
C PRO A 130 8.82 1.35 16.30
N GLY A 131 9.52 2.22 15.57
CA GLY A 131 10.93 2.56 15.80
C GLY A 131 11.95 1.68 15.11
N ASP A 132 11.53 0.61 14.41
CA ASP A 132 12.46 -0.20 13.65
C ASP A 132 12.99 0.51 12.39
N THR A 133 14.25 0.20 12.07
CA THR A 133 14.92 0.58 10.83
C THR A 133 15.45 -0.67 10.16
N VAL A 134 15.82 -0.59 8.87
CA VAL A 134 16.47 -1.72 8.19
C VAL A 134 17.74 -2.10 8.94
N ALA A 135 18.48 -1.11 9.45
CA ALA A 135 19.70 -1.33 10.21
C ALA A 135 19.44 -2.05 11.54
N SER A 136 18.44 -1.63 12.32
CA SER A 136 18.13 -2.27 13.62
C SER A 136 17.63 -3.70 13.45
N ILE A 137 16.79 -3.94 12.44
CA ILE A 137 16.26 -5.27 12.15
C ILE A 137 17.38 -6.17 11.62
N ALA A 138 18.16 -5.72 10.64
CA ALA A 138 19.25 -6.51 10.10
C ALA A 138 20.25 -6.90 11.19
N LYS A 139 20.63 -5.95 12.06
CA LYS A 139 21.49 -6.22 13.23
C LYS A 139 20.89 -7.27 14.16
N ARG A 140 19.59 -7.20 14.46
CA ARG A 140 18.88 -8.16 15.32
C ARG A 140 19.00 -9.59 14.81
N PHE A 141 18.93 -9.77 13.48
CA PHE A 141 18.96 -11.07 12.83
C PHE A 141 20.31 -11.46 12.26
N ASN A 142 21.38 -10.76 12.66
CA ASN A 142 22.74 -10.99 12.17
C ASN A 142 22.85 -10.94 10.62
N LEU A 143 22.11 -10.00 10.00
CA LEU A 143 22.14 -9.69 8.58
C LEU A 143 22.80 -8.33 8.34
N THR A 144 23.28 -8.12 7.12
CA THR A 144 23.56 -6.76 6.63
C THR A 144 22.26 -6.07 6.19
N PRO A 145 22.17 -4.73 6.29
CA PRO A 145 21.04 -3.98 5.74
C PRO A 145 20.74 -4.32 4.28
N LYS A 146 21.80 -4.49 3.46
CA LYS A 146 21.71 -4.84 2.05
C LYS A 146 21.06 -6.21 1.84
N GLN A 147 21.46 -7.23 2.59
CA GLN A 147 20.82 -8.55 2.51
C GLN A 147 19.32 -8.48 2.85
N LEU A 148 18.96 -7.77 3.91
CA LEU A 148 17.56 -7.62 4.29
C LEU A 148 16.75 -6.87 3.22
N ILE A 149 17.33 -5.81 2.63
CA ILE A 149 16.74 -5.03 1.54
C ILE A 149 16.54 -5.88 0.30
N ASP A 150 17.60 -6.54 -0.18
CA ASP A 150 17.60 -7.28 -1.43
C ASP A 150 16.61 -8.46 -1.35
N PHE A 151 16.60 -9.16 -0.20
CA PHE A 151 15.74 -10.31 0.02
C PHE A 151 14.25 -9.95 0.06
N ASN A 152 13.93 -8.78 0.64
CA ASN A 152 12.55 -8.28 0.76
C ASN A 152 12.18 -7.25 -0.31
N LYS A 153 13.05 -7.04 -1.31
CA LYS A 153 12.90 -6.05 -2.38
C LYS A 153 12.50 -4.67 -1.85
N ILE A 154 13.14 -4.22 -0.76
CA ILE A 154 12.78 -2.97 -0.07
C ILE A 154 13.27 -1.76 -0.89
N LYS A 155 12.36 -1.14 -1.64
CA LYS A 155 12.67 0.06 -2.46
C LYS A 155 13.04 1.29 -1.64
N TYR A 156 12.48 1.43 -0.43
CA TYR A 156 12.62 2.61 0.44
C TYR A 156 13.10 2.23 1.85
N PRO A 157 14.39 1.98 2.06
CA PRO A 157 14.91 1.42 3.31
C PRO A 157 14.83 2.35 4.51
N ARG A 158 14.65 3.66 4.30
CA ARG A 158 14.43 4.63 5.39
C ARG A 158 12.99 4.64 5.90
N TYR A 159 12.08 3.97 5.19
CA TYR A 159 10.63 4.03 5.44
C TYR A 159 10.08 2.61 5.61
N LEU A 160 10.35 2.04 6.79
CA LEU A 160 9.75 0.79 7.22
C LEU A 160 8.52 1.09 8.08
N HIS A 161 7.35 0.66 7.60
CA HIS A 161 6.11 0.84 8.35
C HIS A 161 5.93 -0.28 9.37
N PRO A 162 5.57 0.04 10.62
CA PRO A 162 5.15 -0.97 11.58
C PRO A 162 4.06 -1.88 11.01
N GLY A 163 4.15 -3.17 11.31
CA GLY A 163 3.29 -4.22 10.75
C GLY A 163 3.74 -4.75 9.38
N LYS A 164 4.67 -4.07 8.68
CA LYS A 164 5.21 -4.62 7.43
C LYS A 164 5.92 -5.94 7.71
N MET A 165 5.50 -6.98 7.00
CA MET A 165 6.13 -8.30 7.06
C MET A 165 7.46 -8.29 6.32
N LEU A 166 8.50 -8.78 6.97
CA LEU A 166 9.80 -9.06 6.38
C LEU A 166 10.12 -10.55 6.53
N ILE A 167 10.62 -11.13 5.45
CA ILE A 167 11.18 -12.48 5.44
C ILE A 167 12.64 -12.37 5.85
N ILE A 168 13.00 -13.07 6.92
CA ILE A 168 14.36 -13.15 7.44
C ILE A 168 15.01 -14.41 6.89
N PRO A 169 15.98 -14.29 5.97
CA PRO A 169 16.74 -15.45 5.50
C PRO A 169 17.60 -16.00 6.64
N LYS A 170 17.48 -17.31 6.94
CA LYS A 170 18.46 -18.03 7.75
C LYS A 170 19.51 -18.64 6.83
N PHE A 171 20.74 -18.18 6.95
CA PHE A 171 21.88 -18.83 6.32
C PHE A 171 22.38 -19.90 7.30
N GLN A 172 22.22 -21.18 6.96
CA GLN A 172 22.86 -22.25 7.72
C GLN A 172 24.38 -22.05 7.64
N LYS A 173 25.07 -22.24 8.77
CA LYS A 173 26.54 -22.20 8.84
C LYS A 173 27.13 -23.42 8.15
#